data_AF-A0A6J6SMD1-F1
#
_entry.id   AF-A0A6J6SMD1-F1
#
_cell.length_a   1.000
_cell.length_b   1.000
_cell.length_c   1.000
_cell.angle_alpha   90.00
_cell.angle_beta   90.00
_cell.angle_gamma   90.00
#
_symmetry.space_group_name_H-M   'P 1'
#
loop_
_entity.id
_entity.type
_entity.pdbx_description
1 polymer ?
#
loop_
_entity_poly.entity_id
_entity_poly.type
_entity_poly.pdbx_seq_one_letter_code
_entity_poly.pdbx_strand_id
1 'polypeptide(L)'
;MNIADFRDRIPEFGYQHKRAILIIFGAALSLSMVFFLASRGNSTDVITTPIPEISISAEVVNIYIDVAGKVKKPGVYQIPQGSRAIDAINAAGGAKTGVDLSDINLAHVLVDGEQIYVGYQVGRSAIGATGKININRATQSEFDTLPGIGPVLAARIITYRNKNGLFTTVEDLQKVSGIGGAKFNDIKDRLRI
;
A
#
# COMPACT_ATOMS: atom_id res chain seq x y z
N MET A 1 73.72 -13.44 -26.07
CA MET A 1 74.71 -12.42 -25.68
C MET A 1 75.23 -12.81 -24.31
N ASN A 2 76.50 -13.18 -24.21
CA ASN A 2 77.08 -13.72 -22.96
C ASN A 2 77.50 -12.55 -22.06
N ILE A 3 77.33 -12.64 -20.74
CA ILE A 3 77.64 -11.54 -19.79
C ILE A 3 79.11 -11.10 -19.87
N ALA A 4 80.01 -12.02 -20.26
CA ALA A 4 81.41 -11.73 -20.50
C ALA A 4 81.62 -10.74 -21.67
N ASP A 5 80.84 -10.87 -22.75
CA ASP A 5 80.95 -10.08 -23.98
C ASP A 5 80.46 -8.63 -23.80
N PHE A 6 79.64 -8.40 -22.77
CA PHE A 6 79.15 -7.05 -22.42
C PHE A 6 80.21 -6.23 -21.69
N ARG A 7 81.05 -6.87 -20.87
CA ARG A 7 82.07 -6.19 -20.06
C ARG A 7 83.14 -5.52 -20.92
N ASP A 8 83.52 -6.17 -22.01
CA ASP A 8 84.58 -5.66 -22.91
C ASP A 8 84.09 -4.59 -23.88
N ARG A 9 82.77 -4.40 -23.99
CA ARG A 9 82.14 -3.32 -24.76
C ARG A 9 81.85 -2.07 -23.94
N ILE A 10 82.22 -2.03 -22.66
CA ILE A 10 82.07 -0.82 -21.84
C ILE A 10 83.23 0.12 -22.20
N PRO A 11 83.00 1.23 -22.91
CA PRO A 11 84.04 2.21 -23.16
C PRO A 11 84.70 2.66 -21.85
N GLU A 12 86.04 2.65 -21.81
CA GLU A 12 86.80 3.14 -20.66
C GLU A 12 86.66 4.66 -20.54
N PHE A 13 85.64 5.09 -19.81
CA PHE A 13 85.40 6.50 -19.57
C PHE A 13 86.46 7.07 -18.63
N GLY A 14 87.14 8.12 -19.09
CA GLY A 14 88.05 8.91 -18.25
C GLY A 14 87.35 9.47 -17.01
N TYR A 15 88.13 9.82 -15.98
CA TYR A 15 87.60 10.24 -14.67
C TYR A 15 86.58 11.39 -14.74
N GLN A 16 86.75 12.33 -15.69
CA GLN A 16 85.83 13.44 -15.93
C GLN A 16 84.46 12.98 -16.44
N HIS A 17 84.42 11.97 -17.33
CA HIS A 17 83.18 11.41 -17.86
C HIS A 17 82.42 10.61 -16.79
N LYS A 18 83.14 9.83 -15.96
CA LYS A 18 82.52 9.11 -14.82
C LYS A 18 81.90 10.07 -13.81
N ARG A 19 82.58 11.18 -13.50
CA ARG A 19 82.04 12.26 -12.65
C ARG A 19 80.82 12.92 -13.28
N ALA A 20 80.86 13.23 -14.58
CA ALA A 20 79.72 13.80 -15.30
C ALA A 20 78.50 12.87 -15.28
N ILE A 21 78.68 11.57 -15.49
CA ILE A 21 77.61 10.57 -15.44
C ILE A 21 77.00 10.50 -14.02
N LEU A 22 77.83 10.49 -12.97
CA LEU A 22 77.33 10.46 -11.59
C LEU A 22 76.55 11.73 -11.24
N ILE A 23 76.97 12.90 -11.72
CA ILE A 23 76.26 14.17 -11.53
C ILE A 23 74.90 14.14 -12.25
N ILE A 24 74.86 13.70 -13.51
CA ILE A 24 73.62 13.61 -14.29
C ILE A 24 72.65 12.62 -13.65
N PHE A 25 73.15 11.47 -13.19
CA PHE A 25 72.33 10.45 -12.54
C PHE A 25 71.77 10.94 -11.19
N GLY A 26 72.60 11.62 -10.39
CA GLY A 26 72.15 12.26 -9.15
C GLY A 26 71.12 13.36 -9.39
N ALA A 27 71.31 14.18 -10.43
CA ALA A 27 70.34 15.20 -10.83
C ALA A 27 68.99 14.57 -11.25
N ALA A 28 69.02 13.50 -12.05
CA ALA A 28 67.81 12.79 -12.47
C ALA A 28 67.05 12.15 -11.29
N LEU A 29 67.77 11.55 -10.33
CA LEU A 29 67.19 11.01 -9.10
C LEU A 29 66.55 12.10 -8.24
N SER A 30 67.24 13.24 -8.09
CA SER A 30 66.70 14.38 -7.34
C SER A 30 65.43 14.93 -7.99
N LEU A 31 65.40 15.04 -9.33
CA LEU A 31 64.24 15.53 -10.07
C LEU A 31 63.06 14.56 -9.97
N SER A 32 63.32 13.25 -10.04
CA SER A 32 62.30 12.22 -9.86
C SER A 32 61.72 12.21 -8.43
N MET A 33 62.56 12.42 -7.42
CA MET A 33 62.11 12.53 -6.03
C MET A 33 61.26 13.78 -5.79
N VAL A 34 61.67 14.93 -6.33
CA VAL A 34 60.88 16.18 -6.27
C VAL A 34 59.55 16.00 -6.98
N PHE A 35 59.54 15.39 -8.17
CA PHE A 35 58.32 15.09 -8.89
C PHE A 35 57.42 14.13 -8.09
N PHE A 36 57.98 13.09 -7.47
CA PHE A 36 57.22 12.14 -6.65
C PHE A 36 56.62 12.78 -5.39
N LEU A 37 57.38 13.65 -4.72
CA LEU A 37 56.90 14.44 -3.58
C LEU A 37 55.82 15.44 -4.00
N ALA A 38 55.97 16.08 -5.15
CA ALA A 38 54.98 16.99 -5.72
C ALA A 38 53.74 16.26 -6.32
N SER A 39 53.88 14.98 -6.68
CA SER A 39 52.82 14.16 -7.27
C SER A 39 51.98 13.41 -6.24
N ARG A 40 52.34 13.45 -4.95
CA ARG A 40 51.43 13.05 -3.88
C ARG A 40 50.32 14.09 -3.79
N GLY A 41 49.27 13.89 -4.58
CA GLY A 41 48.07 14.71 -4.50
C GLY A 41 47.56 14.71 -3.05
N ASN A 42 47.39 15.89 -2.49
CA ASN A 42 46.59 16.03 -1.28
C ASN A 42 45.20 15.56 -1.64
N SER A 43 44.80 14.38 -1.14
CA SER A 43 43.39 14.08 -0.93
C SER A 43 42.90 15.14 0.04
N THR A 44 42.42 16.26 -0.48
CA THR A 44 41.47 17.08 0.26
C THR A 44 40.32 16.13 0.54
N ASP A 45 40.23 15.64 1.78
CA ASP A 45 38.97 15.12 2.28
C ASP A 45 37.95 16.18 1.92
N VAL A 46 37.05 15.82 1.00
CA VAL A 46 35.90 16.64 0.72
C VAL A 46 35.21 16.73 2.08
N ILE A 47 35.35 17.88 2.74
CA ILE A 47 34.47 18.27 3.82
C ILE A 47 33.14 18.43 3.11
N THR A 48 32.46 17.29 2.94
CA THR A 48 31.04 17.24 2.72
C THR A 48 30.50 17.89 3.97
N THR A 49 30.25 19.19 3.91
CA THR A 49 29.25 19.82 4.76
C THR A 49 28.09 18.85 4.71
N PRO A 50 27.66 18.23 5.82
CA PRO A 50 26.52 17.36 5.77
C PRO A 50 25.42 18.21 5.15
N ILE A 51 25.00 17.85 3.94
CA ILE A 51 23.71 18.25 3.42
C ILE A 51 22.80 17.90 4.60
N PRO A 52 22.02 18.84 5.16
CA PRO A 52 21.10 18.49 6.22
C PRO A 52 20.34 17.29 5.68
N GLU A 53 20.58 16.11 6.26
CA GLU A 53 19.75 14.97 6.01
C GLU A 53 18.39 15.48 6.47
N ILE A 54 17.54 15.84 5.51
CA ILE A 54 16.13 16.00 5.76
C ILE A 54 15.74 14.57 6.14
N SER A 55 15.87 14.27 7.43
CA SER A 55 15.27 13.12 8.05
C SER A 55 13.78 13.39 7.95
N ILE A 56 13.21 13.08 6.78
CA ILE A 56 11.77 12.97 6.60
C ILE A 56 11.43 11.73 7.43
N SER A 57 11.26 11.93 8.72
CA SER A 57 10.53 11.00 9.57
C SER A 57 9.13 11.00 8.98
N ALA A 58 8.88 10.10 8.04
CA ALA A 58 7.56 9.88 7.48
C ALA A 58 6.71 9.44 8.67
N GLU A 59 5.97 10.39 9.25
CA GLU A 59 4.98 10.08 10.27
C GLU A 59 4.00 9.10 9.61
N VAL A 60 4.06 7.84 10.03
CA VAL A 60 3.13 6.82 9.60
C VAL A 60 1.80 7.16 10.26
N VAL A 61 1.00 7.96 9.56
CA VAL A 61 -0.39 8.22 9.96
C VAL A 61 -1.11 6.89 9.94
N ASN A 62 -1.66 6.50 11.08
CA ASN A 62 -2.43 5.27 11.19
C ASN A 62 -3.93 5.59 11.18
N ILE A 63 -4.70 4.69 10.58
CA ILE A 63 -6.15 4.71 10.51
C ILE A 63 -6.74 3.50 11.24
N TYR A 64 -7.97 3.63 11.73
CA TYR A 64 -8.71 2.58 12.41
C TYR A 64 -9.74 1.94 11.48
N ILE A 65 -9.67 0.62 11.37
CA ILE A 65 -10.51 -0.18 10.46
C ILE A 65 -11.21 -1.26 11.27
N ASP A 66 -12.53 -1.35 11.16
CA ASP A 66 -13.29 -2.45 11.77
C ASP A 66 -13.35 -3.64 10.81
N VAL A 67 -12.80 -4.78 11.22
CA VAL A 67 -12.84 -6.02 10.44
C VAL A 67 -13.79 -7.01 11.11
N ALA A 68 -14.92 -7.24 10.47
CA ALA A 68 -16.00 -8.08 10.97
C ALA A 68 -16.27 -9.29 10.07
N GLY A 69 -17.14 -10.20 10.52
CA GLY A 69 -17.57 -11.36 9.75
C GLY A 69 -16.68 -12.59 9.93
N LYS A 70 -16.49 -13.36 8.86
CA LYS A 70 -15.81 -14.67 8.86
C LYS A 70 -14.28 -14.56 8.79
N VAL A 71 -13.69 -13.74 9.65
CA VAL A 71 -12.23 -13.68 9.91
C VAL A 71 -11.85 -14.46 11.17
N LYS A 72 -10.55 -14.74 11.37
CA LYS A 72 -10.09 -15.44 12.58
C LYS A 72 -10.24 -14.60 13.84
N LYS A 73 -9.93 -13.30 13.77
CA LYS A 73 -10.00 -12.36 14.88
C LYS A 73 -10.76 -11.10 14.46
N PRO A 74 -12.09 -11.06 14.60
CA PRO A 74 -12.84 -9.85 14.35
C PRO A 74 -12.47 -8.74 15.34
N GLY A 75 -12.50 -7.48 14.92
CA GLY A 75 -12.22 -6.34 15.76
C GLY A 75 -11.70 -5.13 14.99
N VAL A 76 -11.36 -4.07 15.73
CA VAL A 76 -10.80 -2.83 15.18
C VAL A 76 -9.28 -2.92 15.15
N TYR A 77 -8.70 -2.57 14.00
CA TYR A 77 -7.27 -2.62 13.75
C TYR A 77 -6.72 -1.24 13.40
N GLN A 78 -5.56 -0.93 13.97
CA GLN A 78 -4.78 0.25 13.61
C GLN A 78 -3.81 -0.12 12.49
N ILE A 79 -3.93 0.53 11.34
CA ILE A 79 -3.23 0.18 10.10
C ILE A 79 -2.67 1.47 9.46
N PRO A 80 -1.51 1.44 8.79
CA PRO A 80 -1.00 2.61 8.08
C PRO A 80 -1.99 3.16 7.04
N GLN A 81 -2.07 4.48 6.95
CA GLN A 81 -2.84 5.15 5.91
C GLN A 81 -2.30 4.76 4.53
N GLY A 82 -3.22 4.44 3.60
CA GLY A 82 -2.86 3.93 2.27
C GLY A 82 -2.81 2.41 2.16
N SER A 83 -2.94 1.68 3.27
CA SER A 83 -3.13 0.23 3.25
C SER A 83 -4.41 -0.18 2.52
N ARG A 84 -4.43 -1.41 2.02
CA ARG A 84 -5.53 -1.97 1.25
C ARG A 84 -6.39 -2.90 2.10
N ALA A 85 -7.60 -3.20 1.62
CA ALA A 85 -8.54 -4.09 2.32
C ALA A 85 -7.94 -5.46 2.68
N ILE A 86 -7.06 -6.02 1.83
CA ILE A 86 -6.33 -7.25 2.14
C ILE A 86 -5.44 -7.15 3.38
N ASP A 87 -4.83 -5.99 3.62
CA ASP A 87 -3.92 -5.77 4.75
C ASP A 87 -4.69 -5.84 6.08
N ALA A 88 -5.88 -5.25 6.11
CA ALA A 88 -6.78 -5.33 7.25
C ALA A 88 -7.30 -6.75 7.51
N ILE A 89 -7.67 -7.48 6.45
CA ILE A 89 -8.09 -8.88 6.59
C ILE A 89 -6.94 -9.74 7.12
N ASN A 90 -5.71 -9.50 6.66
CA ASN A 90 -4.51 -10.17 7.16
C ASN A 90 -4.22 -9.82 8.63
N ALA A 91 -4.38 -8.56 9.03
CA ALA A 91 -4.29 -8.13 10.42
C ALA A 91 -5.30 -8.86 11.32
N ALA A 92 -6.50 -9.13 10.80
CA ALA A 92 -7.53 -9.96 11.43
C ALA A 92 -7.23 -11.48 11.42
N GLY A 93 -6.04 -11.89 10.99
CA GLY A 93 -5.59 -13.28 10.90
C GLY A 93 -6.05 -14.01 9.64
N GLY A 94 -6.59 -13.28 8.66
CA GLY A 94 -7.14 -13.80 7.42
C GLY A 94 -8.59 -14.28 7.56
N ALA A 95 -9.18 -14.62 6.42
CA ALA A 95 -10.48 -15.26 6.37
C ALA A 95 -10.44 -16.67 6.97
N LYS A 96 -11.57 -17.14 7.50
CA LYS A 96 -11.74 -18.54 7.92
C LYS A 96 -11.66 -19.47 6.71
N THR A 97 -11.35 -20.74 6.95
CA THR A 97 -11.25 -21.76 5.89
C THR A 97 -12.56 -21.87 5.10
N GLY A 98 -12.47 -21.88 3.77
CA GLY A 98 -13.63 -22.01 2.88
C GLY A 98 -14.46 -20.72 2.72
N VAL A 99 -13.96 -19.58 3.22
CA VAL A 99 -14.59 -18.28 2.95
C VAL A 99 -14.09 -17.75 1.61
N ASP A 100 -15.03 -17.50 0.70
CA ASP A 100 -14.76 -16.77 -0.53
C ASP A 100 -14.62 -15.26 -0.25
N LEU A 101 -13.59 -14.66 -0.82
CA LEU A 101 -13.28 -13.24 -0.75
C LEU A 101 -13.52 -12.52 -2.07
N SER A 102 -13.97 -13.22 -3.11
CA SER A 102 -14.23 -12.65 -4.44
C SER A 102 -15.24 -11.49 -4.42
N ASP A 103 -16.16 -11.50 -3.44
CA ASP A 103 -17.17 -10.44 -3.22
C ASP A 103 -16.58 -9.14 -2.64
N ILE A 104 -15.31 -9.12 -2.25
CA ILE A 104 -14.64 -7.97 -1.63
C ILE A 104 -13.56 -7.45 -2.56
N ASN A 105 -13.55 -6.14 -2.81
CA ASN A 105 -12.43 -5.49 -3.47
C ASN A 105 -11.21 -5.43 -2.53
N LEU A 106 -10.43 -6.50 -2.49
CA LEU A 106 -9.22 -6.64 -1.67
C LEU A 106 -8.16 -5.57 -1.94
N ALA A 107 -8.22 -4.94 -3.12
CA ALA A 107 -7.28 -3.91 -3.54
C ALA A 107 -7.75 -2.48 -3.19
N HIS A 108 -8.97 -2.27 -2.69
CA HIS A 108 -9.41 -0.92 -2.30
C HIS A 108 -8.51 -0.33 -1.21
N VAL A 109 -8.15 0.95 -1.36
CA VAL A 109 -7.36 1.69 -0.37
C VAL A 109 -8.28 2.11 0.76
N LEU A 110 -7.87 1.84 1.98
CA LEU A 110 -8.69 2.05 3.17
C LEU A 110 -8.70 3.51 3.61
N VAL A 111 -9.85 3.93 4.12
CA VAL A 111 -10.04 5.22 4.79
C VAL A 111 -10.33 5.03 6.28
N ASP A 112 -10.01 6.03 7.10
CA ASP A 112 -10.25 5.98 8.54
C ASP A 112 -11.74 5.78 8.87
N GLY A 113 -12.01 4.87 9.81
CA GLY A 113 -13.37 4.50 10.21
C GLY A 113 -14.09 3.55 9.24
N GLU A 114 -13.42 3.03 8.20
CA GLU A 114 -14.00 2.06 7.27
C GLU A 114 -14.24 0.69 7.96
N GLN A 115 -15.33 0.02 7.57
CA GLN A 115 -15.67 -1.32 8.03
C GLN A 115 -15.57 -2.33 6.89
N ILE A 116 -14.78 -3.38 7.09
CA ILE A 116 -14.64 -4.52 6.17
C ILE A 116 -15.40 -5.70 6.75
N TYR A 117 -16.37 -6.20 6.01
CA TYR A 117 -17.16 -7.35 6.44
C TYR A 117 -16.84 -8.59 5.58
N VAL A 118 -16.15 -9.56 6.17
CA VAL A 118 -15.65 -10.74 5.45
C VAL A 118 -16.69 -11.86 5.38
N GLY A 119 -16.86 -12.44 4.18
CA GLY A 119 -17.73 -13.60 3.97
C GLY A 119 -19.23 -13.28 4.08
N TYR A 120 -19.58 -12.01 3.86
CA TYR A 120 -20.94 -11.56 3.59
C TYR A 120 -21.05 -11.33 2.09
N GLN A 121 -21.91 -12.09 1.42
CA GLN A 121 -22.19 -11.85 0.02
C GLN A 121 -23.00 -10.56 -0.06
N VAL A 122 -22.40 -9.52 -0.65
CA VAL A 122 -23.12 -8.28 -0.97
C VAL A 122 -24.14 -8.64 -2.06
N GLY A 123 -25.34 -9.06 -1.64
CA GLY A 123 -26.37 -9.60 -2.51
C GLY A 123 -27.10 -10.84 -2.00
N ARG A 124 -26.69 -11.46 -0.88
CA ARG A 124 -27.51 -12.48 -0.18
C ARG A 124 -27.90 -12.04 1.21
N SER A 125 -29.13 -11.52 1.26
CA SER A 125 -30.08 -11.64 2.35
C SER A 125 -29.95 -10.63 3.50
N ALA A 126 -30.51 -9.44 3.25
CA ALA A 126 -31.34 -8.72 4.21
C ALA A 126 -32.56 -9.54 4.68
N ILE A 127 -32.82 -10.72 4.08
CA ILE A 127 -33.62 -11.82 4.65
C ILE A 127 -32.88 -12.32 5.90
N GLY A 128 -33.24 -11.80 7.08
CA GLY A 128 -32.65 -12.25 8.34
C GLY A 128 -32.92 -13.74 8.60
N ALA A 129 -32.38 -14.29 9.69
CA ALA A 129 -32.64 -15.68 10.13
C ALA A 129 -34.15 -16.05 10.23
N THR A 130 -35.04 -15.06 10.17
CA THR A 130 -36.50 -15.16 10.19
C THR A 130 -37.17 -15.21 8.80
N GLY A 131 -36.43 -15.13 7.70
CA GLY A 131 -37.03 -15.04 6.36
C GLY A 131 -37.57 -13.64 6.00
N LYS A 132 -37.39 -12.64 6.86
CA LYS A 132 -37.95 -11.29 6.67
C LYS A 132 -36.94 -10.28 6.13
N ILE A 133 -37.38 -9.46 5.19
CA ILE A 133 -36.62 -8.42 4.50
C ILE A 133 -36.51 -7.18 5.38
N ASN A 134 -35.27 -6.73 5.61
CA ASN A 134 -35.00 -5.47 6.31
C ASN A 134 -35.23 -4.27 5.38
N ILE A 135 -36.23 -3.43 5.66
CA ILE A 135 -36.60 -2.31 4.79
C ILE A 135 -35.52 -1.21 4.69
N ASN A 136 -34.67 -1.08 5.71
CA ASN A 136 -33.60 -0.10 5.76
C ASN A 136 -32.31 -0.54 5.07
N ARG A 137 -32.12 -1.85 4.89
CA ARG A 137 -30.89 -2.44 4.31
C ARG A 137 -31.11 -3.22 3.03
N ALA A 138 -32.36 -3.54 2.69
CA ALA A 138 -32.66 -4.36 1.54
C ALA A 138 -32.21 -3.71 0.23
N THR A 139 -31.77 -4.56 -0.68
CA THR A 139 -31.44 -4.22 -2.05
C THR A 139 -32.69 -4.18 -2.91
N GLN A 140 -32.55 -3.63 -4.13
CA GLN A 140 -33.65 -3.61 -5.09
C GLN A 140 -34.11 -5.03 -5.46
N SER A 141 -33.17 -5.96 -5.64
CA SER A 141 -33.47 -7.36 -5.97
C SER A 141 -34.19 -8.08 -4.83
N GLU A 142 -33.92 -7.72 -3.58
CA GLU A 142 -34.62 -8.29 -2.43
C GLU A 142 -36.06 -7.78 -2.37
N PHE A 143 -36.30 -6.48 -2.56
CA PHE A 143 -37.66 -5.95 -2.65
C PHE A 143 -38.46 -6.55 -3.80
N ASP A 144 -37.82 -6.86 -4.93
CA ASP A 144 -38.45 -7.50 -6.10
C ASP A 144 -38.96 -8.92 -5.81
N THR A 145 -38.48 -9.56 -4.74
CA THR A 145 -39.01 -10.87 -4.30
C THR A 145 -40.36 -10.79 -3.60
N LEU A 146 -40.84 -9.57 -3.25
CA LEU A 146 -42.11 -9.38 -2.58
C LEU A 146 -43.27 -9.38 -3.58
N PRO A 147 -44.39 -10.04 -3.26
CA PRO A 147 -45.55 -10.05 -4.15
C PRO A 147 -46.05 -8.62 -4.41
N GLY A 148 -46.17 -8.24 -5.68
CA GLY A 148 -46.67 -6.93 -6.09
C GLY A 148 -45.66 -5.78 -5.98
N ILE A 149 -44.41 -6.05 -5.63
CA ILE A 149 -43.31 -5.07 -5.63
C ILE A 149 -42.33 -5.43 -6.75
N GLY A 150 -42.41 -4.70 -7.86
CA GLY A 150 -41.45 -4.82 -8.96
C GLY A 150 -40.26 -3.86 -8.82
N PRO A 151 -39.31 -3.87 -9.77
CA PRO A 151 -38.09 -3.04 -9.73
C PRO A 151 -38.39 -1.54 -9.62
N VAL A 152 -39.48 -1.07 -10.22
CA VAL A 152 -39.91 0.34 -10.15
C VAL A 152 -40.31 0.74 -8.73
N LEU A 153 -41.07 -0.11 -8.02
CA LEU A 153 -41.47 0.17 -6.64
C LEU A 153 -40.31 -0.02 -5.66
N ALA A 154 -39.50 -1.05 -5.86
CA ALA A 154 -38.28 -1.27 -5.11
C ALA A 154 -37.34 -0.05 -5.16
N ALA A 155 -37.11 0.51 -6.37
CA ALA A 155 -36.33 1.73 -6.55
C ALA A 155 -36.95 2.95 -5.83
N ARG A 156 -38.27 3.08 -5.80
CA ARG A 156 -38.96 4.15 -5.05
C ARG A 156 -38.77 4.01 -3.54
N ILE A 157 -38.79 2.80 -2.99
CA ILE A 157 -38.53 2.57 -1.56
C ILE A 157 -37.11 3.03 -1.19
N ILE A 158 -36.12 2.63 -2.00
CA ILE A 158 -34.72 3.02 -1.81
C ILE A 158 -34.55 4.54 -1.94
N THR A 159 -35.19 5.14 -2.94
CA THR A 159 -35.17 6.60 -3.13
C THR A 159 -35.81 7.32 -1.94
N TYR A 160 -36.92 6.79 -1.42
CA TYR A 160 -37.61 7.36 -0.27
C TYR A 160 -36.71 7.36 0.98
N ARG A 161 -36.06 6.24 1.32
CA ARG A 161 -35.19 6.18 2.50
C ARG A 161 -33.95 7.07 2.38
N ASN A 162 -33.40 7.21 1.18
CA ASN A 162 -32.25 8.08 0.93
C ASN A 162 -32.62 9.56 1.07
N LYS A 163 -33.86 9.93 0.70
CA LYS A 163 -34.33 11.33 0.74
C LYS A 163 -34.93 11.73 2.09
N ASN A 164 -35.67 10.85 2.74
CA ASN A 164 -36.45 11.16 3.95
C ASN A 164 -35.84 10.57 5.23
N GLY A 165 -34.72 9.84 5.11
CA GLY A 165 -34.12 9.09 6.21
C GLY A 165 -34.65 7.67 6.33
N LEU A 166 -34.06 6.90 7.25
CA LEU A 166 -34.43 5.50 7.50
C LEU A 166 -35.86 5.40 8.04
N PHE A 167 -36.52 4.29 7.71
CA PHE A 167 -37.84 3.95 8.24
C PHE A 167 -37.74 3.59 9.73
N THR A 168 -38.68 4.10 10.52
CA THR A 168 -38.75 3.87 11.98
C THR A 168 -39.73 2.77 12.34
N THR A 169 -40.76 2.56 11.53
CA THR A 169 -41.72 1.47 11.65
C THR A 169 -41.92 0.81 10.28
N VAL A 170 -42.46 -0.42 10.27
CA VAL A 170 -42.74 -1.12 9.00
C VAL A 170 -43.86 -0.40 8.25
N GLU A 171 -44.81 0.18 8.98
CA GLU A 171 -45.94 0.96 8.48
C GLU A 171 -45.50 2.21 7.70
N ASP A 172 -44.31 2.75 7.98
CA ASP A 172 -43.75 3.88 7.25
C ASP A 172 -43.58 3.60 5.75
N LEU A 173 -43.56 2.33 5.32
CA LEU A 173 -43.52 1.95 3.91
C LEU A 173 -44.73 2.50 3.13
N GLN A 174 -45.87 2.74 3.80
CA GLN A 174 -47.07 3.33 3.17
C GLN A 174 -46.88 4.79 2.75
N LYS A 175 -45.85 5.47 3.28
CA LYS A 175 -45.48 6.83 2.85
C LYS A 175 -44.85 6.85 1.46
N VAL A 176 -44.44 5.68 0.94
CA VAL A 176 -43.87 5.53 -0.40
C VAL A 176 -44.98 5.51 -1.45
N SER A 177 -44.89 6.40 -2.42
CA SER A 177 -45.88 6.49 -3.51
C SER A 177 -46.00 5.18 -4.30
N GLY A 178 -47.22 4.62 -4.31
CA GLY A 178 -47.55 3.35 -4.96
C GLY A 178 -47.61 2.13 -4.04
N ILE A 179 -47.34 2.31 -2.75
CA ILE A 179 -47.52 1.32 -1.68
C ILE A 179 -48.72 1.74 -0.81
N GLY A 180 -49.92 1.43 -1.28
CA GLY A 180 -51.15 1.64 -0.50
C GLY A 180 -51.38 0.52 0.52
N GLY A 181 -52.42 0.67 1.34
CA GLY A 181 -52.77 -0.29 2.41
C GLY A 181 -52.96 -1.74 1.92
N ALA A 182 -53.52 -1.95 0.73
CA ALA A 182 -53.68 -3.28 0.14
C ALA A 182 -52.32 -3.97 -0.07
N LYS A 183 -51.43 -3.34 -0.84
CA LYS A 183 -50.08 -3.88 -1.10
C LYS A 183 -49.27 -4.04 0.17
N PHE A 184 -49.39 -3.10 1.10
CA PHE A 184 -48.72 -3.19 2.38
C PHE A 184 -49.17 -4.43 3.17
N ASN A 185 -50.48 -4.70 3.22
CA ASN A 185 -51.01 -5.87 3.90
C ASN A 185 -50.50 -7.19 3.30
N ASP A 186 -50.27 -7.25 2.00
CA ASP A 186 -49.74 -8.44 1.32
C ASP A 186 -48.28 -8.75 1.68
N ILE A 187 -47.52 -7.74 2.09
CA ILE A 187 -46.07 -7.86 2.31
C ILE A 187 -45.64 -7.69 3.77
N LYS A 188 -46.44 -7.06 4.64
CA LYS A 188 -46.04 -6.64 5.99
C LYS A 188 -45.44 -7.76 6.85
N ASP A 189 -45.93 -8.99 6.72
CA ASP A 189 -45.45 -10.12 7.51
C ASP A 189 -44.05 -10.59 7.11
N ARG A 190 -43.62 -10.22 5.89
CA ARG A 190 -42.29 -10.48 5.32
C ARG A 190 -41.30 -9.36 5.58
N LEU A 191 -41.70 -8.30 6.28
CA LEU A 191 -40.87 -7.12 6.50
C LEU A 191 -40.39 -7.04 7.96
N ARG A 192 -39.24 -6.40 8.13
CA ARG A 192 -38.69 -6.00 9.42
C ARG A 192 -37.87 -4.71 9.26
N ILE A 193 -37.46 -4.15 10.39
CA ILE A 193 -36.47 -3.07 10.47
C ILE A 193 -35.08 -3.60 10.78
#